data_AF-A0A2G5U002-F1
#
_entry.id   AF-A0A2G5U002-F1
#
_cell.length_a   1.000
_cell.length_b   1.000
_cell.length_c   1.000
_cell.angle_alpha   90.00
_cell.angle_beta   90.00
_cell.angle_gamma   90.00
#
_symmetry.space_group_name_H-M   'P 1'
#
loop_
_entity.id
_entity.type
_entity.pdbx_description
1 polymer ?
#
loop_
_entity_poly.entity_id
_entity_poly.type
_entity_poly.pdbx_seq_one_letter_code
_entity_poly.pdbx_strand_id
1 'polypeptide(L)'
;MSTVFSLQCAFEVTSAVSELNIRGAVDKCQLDDHYCITLTNVNGIPGIYATGCSLTAKKITGFGMPVPQIGCFEQGCNFDETVCCCTGDMCNL
;
A
#
# COMPACT_ATOMS: atom_id res chain seq x y z
N MET A 1 16.20 -20.28 -10.74
CA MET A 1 14.97 -19.58 -11.16
C MET A 1 15.09 -18.15 -10.68
N SER A 2 15.30 -17.19 -11.60
CA SER A 2 15.27 -15.77 -11.25
C SER A 2 13.81 -15.36 -11.08
N THR A 3 13.38 -15.10 -9.85
CA THR A 3 12.15 -14.36 -9.59
C THR A 3 12.37 -12.94 -10.10
N VAL A 4 11.87 -12.66 -11.29
CA VAL A 4 11.89 -11.31 -11.86
C VAL A 4 10.82 -10.52 -11.12
N PHE A 5 11.24 -9.64 -10.21
CA PHE A 5 10.37 -8.64 -9.60
C PHE A 5 10.03 -7.62 -10.70
N SER A 6 8.79 -7.60 -11.18
CA SER A 6 8.38 -6.75 -12.31
C SER A 6 7.98 -5.34 -11.89
N LEU A 7 7.68 -5.14 -10.61
CA LEU A 7 7.19 -3.88 -10.07
C LEU A 7 7.89 -3.56 -8.73
N GLN A 8 8.29 -2.31 -8.56
CA GLN A 8 8.78 -1.76 -7.31
C GLN A 8 7.87 -0.63 -6.88
N CYS A 9 7.49 -0.60 -5.61
CA CYS A 9 6.63 0.46 -5.06
C CYS A 9 7.33 1.14 -3.89
N ALA A 10 7.01 2.40 -3.64
CA ALA A 10 7.37 3.07 -2.40
C ALA A 10 6.69 2.33 -1.24
N PHE A 11 7.44 2.11 -0.16
CA PHE A 11 6.95 1.54 1.07
C PHE A 11 7.13 2.53 2.21
N GLU A 12 6.01 3.05 2.68
CA GLU A 12 5.96 3.90 3.84
C GLU A 12 4.77 3.48 4.69
N VAL A 13 4.92 3.52 6.01
CA VAL A 13 3.82 3.28 6.94
C VAL A 13 3.96 4.28 8.07
N THR A 14 2.97 5.15 8.21
CA THR A 14 2.82 6.05 9.36
C THR A 14 1.50 5.73 10.04
N SER A 15 1.54 5.40 11.31
CA SER A 15 0.35 5.20 12.14
C SER A 15 0.55 5.85 13.49
N ALA A 16 -0.25 6.86 13.80
CA ALA A 16 -0.28 7.47 15.13
C ALA A 16 -0.79 6.50 16.22
N VAL A 17 -1.54 5.46 15.83
CA VAL A 17 -2.12 4.47 16.76
C VAL A 17 -1.07 3.47 17.25
N SER A 18 -0.14 3.08 16.39
CA SER A 18 0.90 2.09 16.70
C SER A 18 2.31 2.67 16.82
N GLU A 19 2.44 4.01 16.74
CA GLU A 19 3.72 4.74 16.70
C GLU A 19 4.70 4.27 15.61
N LEU A 20 4.17 3.56 14.61
CA LEU A 20 4.96 2.99 13.54
C LEU A 20 5.24 4.07 12.49
N ASN A 21 6.51 4.28 12.18
CA ASN A 21 6.96 5.31 11.25
C ASN A 21 8.10 4.75 10.39
N ILE A 22 7.72 4.12 9.29
CA ILE A 22 8.62 3.62 8.25
C ILE A 22 8.49 4.57 7.05
N ARG A 23 9.62 5.07 6.57
CA ARG A 23 9.68 6.01 5.42
C ARG A 23 10.83 5.65 4.49
N GLY A 24 10.66 5.98 3.21
CA GLY A 24 11.71 5.84 2.20
C GLY A 24 12.17 4.40 1.93
N ALA A 25 11.39 3.39 2.30
CA ALA A 25 11.68 2.01 1.94
C ALA A 25 11.11 1.68 0.56
N VAL A 26 11.61 0.59 -0.03
CA VAL A 26 11.17 0.09 -1.32
C VAL A 26 10.59 -1.30 -1.14
N ASP A 27 9.34 -1.49 -1.54
CA ASP A 27 8.73 -2.80 -1.61
C ASP A 27 8.92 -3.39 -3.01
N LYS A 28 9.53 -4.58 -3.06
CA LYS A 28 9.70 -5.33 -4.31
C LYS A 28 8.52 -6.28 -4.44
N CYS A 29 7.64 -5.95 -5.37
CA CYS A 29 6.37 -6.61 -5.56
C CYS A 29 6.51 -8.04 -6.05
N GLN A 30 5.63 -8.93 -5.57
CA GLN A 30 5.58 -10.30 -6.05
C GLN A 30 5.06 -10.36 -7.50
N LEU A 31 5.17 -11.51 -8.16
CA LEU A 31 4.69 -11.66 -9.53
C LEU A 31 3.17 -11.39 -9.68
N ASP A 32 2.41 -11.61 -8.61
CA ASP A 32 0.97 -11.40 -8.57
C ASP A 32 0.58 -9.96 -8.17
N ASP A 33 1.56 -9.13 -7.79
CA ASP A 33 1.38 -7.72 -7.50
C ASP A 33 1.53 -6.90 -8.79
N HIS A 34 0.39 -6.50 -9.35
CA HIS A 34 0.36 -5.69 -10.58
C HIS A 34 0.25 -4.18 -10.32
N TYR A 35 0.06 -3.78 -9.06
CA TYR A 35 -0.23 -2.39 -8.70
C TYR A 35 0.53 -1.97 -7.44
N CYS A 36 0.85 -0.68 -7.37
CA CYS A 36 1.19 -0.02 -6.13
C CYS A 36 -0.07 0.56 -5.50
N ILE A 37 -0.08 0.64 -4.17
CA ILE A 37 -1.19 1.16 -3.38
C ILE A 37 -0.72 2.33 -2.51
N THR A 38 -1.63 3.28 -2.31
CA THR A 38 -1.55 4.34 -1.31
C THR A 38 -2.83 4.32 -0.49
N LEU A 39 -2.66 4.33 0.82
CA LEU A 39 -3.73 4.30 1.82
C LEU A 39 -3.61 5.54 2.67
N THR A 40 -4.72 6.26 2.81
CA THR A 40 -4.82 7.45 3.66
C THR A 40 -6.11 7.39 4.45
N ASN A 41 -6.10 7.90 5.69
CA ASN A 41 -7.30 8.10 6.51
C ASN A 41 -8.21 6.86 6.61
N VAL A 42 -7.59 5.68 6.75
CA VAL A 42 -8.29 4.39 6.70
C VAL A 42 -9.36 4.33 7.80
N ASN A 43 -10.62 4.05 7.42
CA ASN A 43 -11.82 4.11 8.27
C ASN A 43 -12.08 5.48 8.94
N GLY A 44 -11.68 6.56 8.29
CA GLY A 44 -11.87 7.91 8.81
C GLY A 44 -10.97 8.24 10.00
N ILE A 45 -9.96 7.41 10.29
CA ILE A 45 -8.95 7.70 11.31
C ILE A 45 -7.85 8.55 10.67
N PRO A 46 -7.77 9.86 10.99
CA PRO A 46 -6.71 10.71 10.46
C PRO A 46 -5.34 10.25 10.97
N GLY A 47 -4.32 10.34 10.11
CA GLY A 47 -2.94 10.03 10.48
C GLY A 47 -2.50 8.58 10.30
N ILE A 48 -3.33 7.75 9.65
CA ILE A 48 -2.89 6.47 9.08
C ILE A 48 -2.57 6.71 7.61
N TYR A 49 -1.30 6.45 7.26
CA TYR A 49 -0.78 6.49 5.90
C TYR A 49 0.01 5.23 5.63
N ALA A 50 -0.24 4.58 4.50
CA ALA A 50 0.54 3.41 4.10
C ALA A 50 0.67 3.30 2.59
N THR A 51 1.86 2.98 2.10
CA THR A 51 2.14 2.71 0.69
C THR A 51 2.87 1.39 0.52
N GLY A 52 2.72 0.75 -0.64
CA GLY A 52 3.44 -0.47 -0.96
C GLY A 52 2.90 -1.17 -2.20
N CYS A 53 3.23 -2.45 -2.35
CA CYS A 53 2.59 -3.31 -3.35
C CYS A 53 1.15 -3.66 -2.92
N SER A 54 0.28 -3.90 -3.89
CA SER A 54 -1.17 -4.08 -3.66
C SER A 54 -1.54 -5.27 -2.77
N LEU A 55 -0.81 -6.38 -2.85
CA LEU A 55 -0.94 -7.54 -1.96
C LEU A 55 -0.12 -7.36 -0.69
N THR A 56 0.92 -6.52 -0.69
CA THR A 56 1.59 -6.09 0.55
C THR A 56 0.63 -5.33 1.46
N ALA A 57 -0.42 -4.66 0.96
CA ALA A 57 -1.49 -4.11 1.81
C ALA A 57 -2.06 -5.14 2.79
N LYS A 58 -2.13 -6.43 2.40
CA LYS A 58 -2.50 -7.53 3.30
C LYS A 58 -1.52 -7.69 4.47
N LYS A 59 -0.23 -7.43 4.29
CA LYS A 59 0.78 -7.43 5.36
C LYS A 59 0.58 -6.25 6.31
N ILE A 60 0.05 -5.13 5.83
CA ILE A 60 -0.21 -3.93 6.64
C ILE A 60 -1.47 -4.11 7.53
N THR A 61 -2.34 -5.08 7.22
CA THR A 61 -3.52 -5.41 8.05
C THR A 61 -3.20 -5.85 9.48
N GLY A 62 -1.95 -6.24 9.77
CA GLY A 62 -1.51 -6.57 11.14
C GLY A 62 -1.49 -5.39 12.12
N PHE A 63 -1.62 -4.15 11.65
CA PHE A 63 -1.37 -2.93 12.45
C PHE A 63 -2.64 -2.13 12.77
N GLY A 64 -3.73 -2.79 13.13
CA GLY A 64 -4.97 -2.12 13.56
C GLY A 64 -5.84 -1.58 12.43
N MET A 65 -5.58 -1.97 11.18
CA MET A 65 -6.47 -1.71 10.06
C MET A 65 -7.53 -2.83 9.95
N PRO A 66 -8.83 -2.55 10.19
CA PRO A 66 -9.87 -3.56 10.08
C PRO A 66 -10.02 -4.04 8.62
N VAL A 67 -10.20 -5.35 8.49
CA VAL A 67 -10.39 -6.07 7.23
C VAL A 67 -11.81 -5.76 6.72
N PRO A 68 -11.95 -5.29 5.47
CA PRO A 68 -12.02 -6.22 4.34
C PRO A 68 -11.04 -5.83 3.23
N GLN A 69 -10.32 -6.83 2.70
CA GLN A 69 -9.54 -6.81 1.45
C GLN A 69 -9.18 -5.41 0.90
N ILE A 70 -8.29 -4.70 1.59
CA ILE A 70 -7.63 -3.55 0.99
C ILE A 70 -6.71 -4.10 -0.10
N GLY A 71 -7.05 -3.84 -1.36
CA GLY A 71 -6.33 -4.35 -2.52
C GLY A 71 -6.63 -3.54 -3.77
N CYS A 72 -5.68 -3.54 -4.69
CA CYS A 72 -5.82 -2.91 -6.00
C CYS A 72 -6.14 -3.96 -7.05
N PHE A 73 -7.28 -3.78 -7.71
CA PHE A 73 -7.70 -4.60 -8.86
C PHE A 73 -7.73 -3.78 -10.15
N GLU A 74 -7.82 -2.46 -10.03
CA GLU A 74 -7.80 -1.49 -11.11
C GLU A 74 -7.02 -0.23 -10.70
N GLN A 75 -6.58 0.55 -11.68
CA GLN A 75 -5.93 1.84 -11.45
C GLN A 75 -6.98 2.92 -11.14
N GLY A 76 -6.69 3.77 -10.16
CA GLY A 76 -7.57 4.84 -9.74
C GLY A 76 -7.70 4.92 -8.22
N CYS A 77 -8.46 5.90 -7.74
CA CYS A 77 -8.79 6.05 -6.34
C CYS A 77 -10.25 5.67 -6.09
N ASN A 78 -10.53 5.16 -4.89
CA ASN A 78 -11.91 5.06 -4.44
C ASN A 78 -12.53 6.45 -4.23
N PHE A 79 -13.85 6.49 -4.06
CA PHE A 79 -14.60 7.75 -3.96
C PHE A 79 -14.10 8.71 -2.88
N ASP A 80 -13.63 8.17 -1.75
CA ASP A 80 -13.13 8.97 -0.63
C ASP A 80 -11.62 9.26 -0.69
N GLU A 81 -10.94 8.87 -1.78
CA GLU A 81 -9.49 9.00 -1.99
C GLU A 81 -8.62 8.38 -0.87
N THR A 82 -9.22 7.49 -0.09
CA THR A 82 -8.56 6.77 1.02
C THR A 82 -7.75 5.58 0.53
N VAL A 83 -8.08 5.05 -0.65
CA VAL A 83 -7.38 3.95 -1.30
C VAL A 83 -7.14 4.34 -2.76
N CYS A 84 -5.88 4.51 -3.13
CA CYS A 84 -5.45 4.81 -4.48
C CYS A 84 -4.52 3.72 -5.01
N CYS A 85 -4.68 3.41 -6.29
CA CYS A 85 -3.98 2.34 -6.97
C CYS A 85 -3.35 2.87 -8.26
N CYS A 86 -2.11 2.51 -8.51
CA CYS A 86 -1.38 2.91 -9.72
C CYS A 86 -0.54 1.75 -10.25
N THR A 87 -0.13 1.85 -11.52
CA THR A 87 0.76 0.88 -12.17
C THR A 87 2.06 1.55 -12.58
N GLY A 88 3.16 0.80 -12.56
CA GLY A 88 4.50 1.28 -12.88
C GLY A 88 5.38 1.51 -11.66
N ASP A 89 6.69 1.46 -11.87
CA ASP A 89 7.67 1.56 -10.79
C ASP A 89 7.54 2.89 -10.03
N MET A 90 7.42 2.79 -8.71
CA MET A 90 7.34 3.91 -7.75
C MET A 90 6.20 4.90 -8.05
N CYS A 91 5.13 4.46 -8.70
CA CYS A 91 4.01 5.34 -9.07
C CYS A 91 3.24 5.90 -7.86
N ASN A 92 3.51 5.37 -6.67
CA ASN A 92 2.85 5.71 -5.40
C ASN A 92 3.71 6.62 -4.49
N LEU A 93 4.68 7.33 -5.06
CA LEU A 93 5.42 8.42 -4.41
C LEU A 93 4.59 9.70 -4.28
#